data_AF-A0A9Q0Q5Q8-F1
#
_entry.id   AF-A0A9Q0Q5Q8-F1
#
_cell.length_a   1.000
_cell.length_b   1.000
_cell.length_c   1.000
_cell.angle_alpha   90.00
_cell.angle_beta   90.00
_cell.angle_gamma   90.00
#
_symmetry.space_group_name_H-M   'P 1'
#
loop_
_entity.id
_entity.type
_entity.pdbx_description
1 polymer ?
#
loop_
_entity_poly.entity_id
_entity_poly.type
_entity_poly.pdbx_seq_one_letter_code
_entity_poly.pdbx_strand_id
1 'polypeptide(L)'
;MIIPRLFLFISFFSLVLCNEKFNSHVLPRPLILETTQLRELDNEVQLQCTSWRFGVEANNLNPWKTIPLECADYVKDYMLGRAYRLDLERVSNEAGIYAKSLELSGDGKDIWVFDVDDTLLSHLPYYADHGYGLEIFDPAEFNRWVDKALAPAIEPSLKLYKEVMGLGFKVFLLTGRSESQRSMTEENLINAGFQNWEKLILRGSEDHAKLATVFKSDKRSEMVKEGYRILGNSGDQWSDLLGSFMSNRSFKLPNPMYFIV
;
A
#
# COMPACT_ATOMS: atom_id res chain seq x y z
N MET A 1 -25.66 57.03 -82.80
CA MET A 1 -24.44 56.50 -83.45
C MET A 1 -23.28 57.35 -82.96
N ILE A 2 -22.32 56.74 -82.25
CA ILE A 2 -20.94 57.14 -81.89
C ILE A 2 -20.61 56.47 -80.52
N ILE A 3 -19.73 55.48 -80.60
CA ILE A 3 -19.00 54.74 -79.56
C ILE A 3 -17.50 55.07 -79.83
N PRO A 4 -16.51 54.92 -78.93
CA PRO A 4 -16.42 55.02 -77.45
C PRO A 4 -15.25 55.96 -77.03
N ARG A 5 -14.94 56.08 -75.74
CA ARG A 5 -13.55 55.97 -75.24
C ARG A 5 -13.54 55.32 -73.86
N LEU A 6 -13.01 54.11 -73.82
CA LEU A 6 -12.76 53.27 -72.65
C LEU A 6 -11.50 53.77 -71.94
N PHE A 7 -11.60 54.27 -70.71
CA PHE A 7 -10.42 54.55 -69.88
C PHE A 7 -10.08 53.30 -69.06
N LEU A 8 -8.96 52.66 -69.40
CA LEU A 8 -8.30 51.63 -68.59
C LEU A 8 -7.72 52.30 -67.34
N PHE A 9 -8.23 51.97 -66.15
CA PHE A 9 -7.54 52.24 -64.90
C PHE A 9 -6.67 51.04 -64.54
N ILE A 10 -5.35 51.20 -64.70
CA ILE A 10 -4.34 50.23 -64.29
C ILE A 10 -4.09 50.44 -62.79
N SER A 11 -4.56 49.49 -61.97
CA SER A 11 -4.20 49.43 -60.54
C SER A 11 -2.82 48.77 -60.41
N PHE A 12 -1.81 49.57 -60.04
CA PHE A 12 -0.49 49.06 -59.69
C PHE A 12 -0.57 48.33 -58.34
N PHE A 13 -0.46 47.00 -58.37
CA PHE A 13 -0.18 46.18 -57.19
C PHE A 13 1.27 46.41 -56.77
N SER A 14 1.47 47.01 -55.59
CA SER A 14 2.78 47.06 -54.94
C SER A 14 3.12 45.67 -54.42
N LEU A 15 3.96 44.91 -55.14
CA LEU A 15 4.63 43.73 -54.61
C LEU A 15 5.66 44.19 -53.57
N VAL A 16 5.27 44.19 -52.29
CA VAL A 16 6.23 44.26 -51.18
C VAL A 16 6.88 42.88 -51.09
N LEU A 17 8.06 42.74 -51.69
CA LEU A 17 8.96 41.63 -51.38
C LEU A 17 9.48 41.87 -49.95
N CYS A 18 8.86 41.20 -48.97
CA CYS A 18 9.40 41.12 -47.64
C CYS A 18 10.67 40.25 -47.71
N ASN A 19 11.83 40.92 -47.79
CA ASN A 19 13.12 40.25 -47.66
C ASN A 19 13.36 40.05 -46.15
N GLU A 20 12.73 39.02 -45.57
CA GLU A 20 13.11 38.61 -44.22
C GLU A 20 14.52 38.05 -44.27
N LYS A 21 15.47 38.83 -43.74
CA LYS A 21 16.77 38.29 -43.32
C LYS A 21 16.48 37.23 -42.26
N PHE A 22 16.65 35.97 -42.65
CA PHE A 22 16.62 34.84 -41.73
C PHE A 22 17.68 35.09 -40.64
N ASN A 23 17.23 35.51 -39.46
CA ASN A 23 18.10 35.74 -38.33
C ASN A 23 18.37 34.38 -37.68
N SER A 24 19.53 33.79 -37.94
CA SER A 24 19.88 32.42 -37.52
C SER A 24 20.15 32.25 -36.01
N HIS A 25 19.63 33.12 -35.15
CA HIS A 25 19.94 33.14 -33.72
C HIS A 25 18.73 33.10 -32.77
N VAL A 26 17.59 32.58 -33.21
CA VAL A 26 16.56 32.08 -32.29
C VAL A 26 16.06 30.73 -32.81
N LEU A 27 16.89 29.70 -32.64
CA LEU A 27 16.37 28.33 -32.66
C LEU A 27 15.44 28.19 -31.45
N PRO A 28 14.22 27.63 -31.58
CA PRO A 28 13.51 27.16 -30.41
C PRO A 28 14.45 26.18 -29.68
N ARG A 29 14.58 26.31 -28.35
CA ARG A 29 15.32 25.33 -27.56
C ARG A 29 14.87 23.94 -28.01
N PRO A 30 15.80 23.02 -28.35
CA PRO A 30 15.40 21.72 -28.84
C PRO A 30 14.61 21.00 -27.74
N LEU A 31 13.40 20.53 -28.08
CA LEU A 31 12.49 19.72 -27.25
C LEU A 31 13.23 18.55 -26.54
N ILE A 32 14.33 18.10 -27.13
CA ILE A 32 15.23 17.06 -26.64
C ILE A 32 15.84 17.43 -25.28
N LEU A 33 16.25 18.69 -25.06
CA LEU A 33 16.88 19.13 -23.80
C LEU A 33 15.87 19.15 -22.64
N GLU A 34 14.64 19.60 -22.90
CA GLU A 34 13.55 19.57 -21.92
C GLU A 34 13.15 18.13 -21.60
N THR A 35 13.09 17.25 -22.60
CA THR A 35 12.78 15.82 -22.40
C THR A 35 13.85 15.12 -21.56
N THR A 36 15.14 15.43 -21.75
CA THR A 36 16.21 14.87 -20.92
C THR A 36 16.15 15.39 -19.48
N GLN A 37 15.90 16.68 -19.27
CA GLN A 37 15.78 17.27 -17.93
C GLN A 37 14.56 16.73 -17.18
N LEU A 38 13.44 16.55 -17.87
CA LEU A 38 12.24 15.94 -17.29
C LEU A 38 12.49 14.48 -16.87
N ARG A 39 13.22 13.69 -17.69
CA ARG A 39 13.62 12.31 -17.33
C ARG A 39 14.59 12.26 -16.17
N GLU A 40 15.54 13.19 -16.10
CA GLU A 40 16.47 13.29 -14.97
C GLU A 40 15.74 13.66 -13.67
N LEU A 41 14.77 14.57 -13.73
CA LEU A 41 13.93 14.93 -12.60
C LEU A 41 13.05 13.76 -12.14
N ASP A 42 12.42 13.05 -13.08
CA ASP A 42 11.58 11.87 -12.81
C ASP A 42 12.40 10.75 -12.13
N ASN A 43 13.62 10.51 -12.61
CA ASN A 43 14.55 9.58 -11.98
C ASN A 43 14.93 10.00 -10.55
N GLU A 44 15.19 11.29 -10.30
CA GLU A 44 15.52 11.79 -8.97
C GLU A 44 14.34 11.62 -7.99
N VAL A 45 13.12 11.96 -8.42
CA VAL A 45 11.90 11.73 -7.62
C VAL A 45 11.74 10.25 -7.31
N GLN A 46 11.93 9.36 -8.29
CA GLN A 46 11.86 7.92 -8.09
C GLN A 46 12.87 7.42 -7.05
N LEU A 47 14.11 7.94 -7.07
CA LEU A 47 15.15 7.60 -6.09
C LEU A 47 14.77 8.11 -4.68
N GLN A 48 14.31 9.35 -4.58
CA GLN A 48 13.90 9.95 -3.30
C GLN A 48 12.70 9.21 -2.69
N CYS A 49 11.68 8.90 -3.49
CA CYS A 49 10.51 8.15 -3.05
C CYS A 49 10.81 6.69 -2.71
N THR A 50 11.80 6.07 -3.40
CA THR A 50 12.32 4.77 -3.01
C THR A 50 13.02 4.81 -1.66
N SER A 51 13.86 5.83 -1.43
CA SER A 51 14.53 6.05 -0.16
C SER A 51 13.52 6.32 0.98
N TRP A 52 12.50 7.14 0.70
CA TRP A 52 11.41 7.41 1.63
C TRP A 52 10.66 6.14 2.00
N ARG A 53 10.22 5.33 1.01
CA ARG A 53 9.54 4.05 1.27
C ARG A 53 10.41 3.14 2.12
N PHE A 54 11.69 3.00 1.79
CA PHE A 54 12.62 2.22 2.60
C PHE A 54 12.70 2.75 4.05
N GLY A 55 12.76 4.07 4.23
CA GLY A 55 12.74 4.71 5.56
C GLY A 55 11.46 4.44 6.36
N VAL A 56 10.30 4.43 5.71
CA VAL A 56 9.01 4.02 6.30
C VAL A 56 9.06 2.55 6.72
N GLU A 57 9.43 1.66 5.80
CA GLU A 57 9.46 0.21 6.06
C GLU A 57 10.46 -0.17 7.16
N ALA A 58 11.59 0.54 7.25
CA ALA A 58 12.59 0.38 8.30
C ALA A 58 12.20 1.03 9.64
N ASN A 59 11.00 1.61 9.75
CA ASN A 59 10.52 2.37 10.90
C ASN A 59 11.37 3.60 11.26
N ASN A 60 12.15 4.15 10.33
CA ASN A 60 12.94 5.36 10.57
C ASN A 60 12.10 6.64 10.46
N LEU A 61 10.99 6.57 9.72
CA LEU A 61 10.05 7.66 9.52
C LEU A 61 8.76 7.34 10.29
N ASN A 62 8.65 7.83 11.53
CA ASN A 62 7.45 7.70 12.34
C ASN A 62 7.28 8.89 13.32
N PRO A 63 6.04 9.32 13.62
CA PRO A 63 4.81 9.03 12.88
C PRO A 63 4.68 9.91 11.62
N TRP A 64 3.91 9.47 10.64
CA TRP A 64 3.50 10.27 9.47
C TRP A 64 2.01 10.13 9.21
N LYS A 65 1.41 11.08 8.48
CA LYS A 65 -0.03 11.17 8.27
C LYS A 65 -0.47 10.84 6.84
N THR A 66 0.30 11.30 5.87
CA THR A 66 0.08 11.08 4.43
C THR A 66 1.45 10.88 3.78
N ILE A 67 1.46 10.28 2.59
CA ILE A 67 2.68 10.17 1.79
C ILE A 67 3.14 11.56 1.30
N PRO A 68 4.43 11.78 0.99
CA PRO A 68 4.89 12.99 0.32
C PRO A 68 4.17 13.18 -1.01
N LEU A 69 3.80 14.42 -1.32
CA LEU A 69 2.99 14.73 -2.51
C LEU A 69 3.70 14.29 -3.80
N GLU A 70 5.01 14.50 -3.86
CA GLU A 70 5.88 14.10 -4.95
C GLU A 70 5.98 12.57 -5.14
N CYS A 71 5.62 11.78 -4.12
CA CYS A 71 5.67 10.32 -4.16
C CYS A 71 4.35 9.64 -4.52
N ALA A 72 3.33 10.41 -4.87
CA ALA A 72 2.01 9.88 -5.22
C ALA A 72 2.05 8.82 -6.32
N ASP A 73 2.62 9.18 -7.48
CA ASP A 73 2.73 8.28 -8.63
C ASP A 73 3.67 7.10 -8.32
N TYR A 74 4.75 7.36 -7.59
CA TYR A 74 5.65 6.30 -7.12
C TYR A 74 4.93 5.24 -6.27
N VAL A 75 4.15 5.65 -5.26
CA VAL A 75 3.45 4.73 -4.36
C VAL A 75 2.38 3.97 -5.13
N LYS A 76 1.61 4.65 -5.97
CA LYS A 76 0.64 4.02 -6.88
C LYS A 76 1.30 2.94 -7.75
N ASP A 77 2.40 3.28 -8.43
CA ASP A 77 3.11 2.37 -9.32
C ASP A 77 3.73 1.19 -8.57
N TYR A 78 4.24 1.43 -7.36
CA TYR A 78 4.73 0.37 -6.48
C TYR A 78 3.60 -0.61 -6.11
N MET A 79 2.48 -0.10 -5.60
CA MET A 79 1.34 -0.90 -5.11
C MET A 79 0.65 -1.69 -6.21
N LEU A 80 0.48 -1.10 -7.41
CA LEU A 80 -0.09 -1.79 -8.58
C LEU A 80 0.95 -2.69 -9.28
N GLY A 81 2.22 -2.47 -9.00
CA GLY A 81 3.34 -3.03 -9.74
C GLY A 81 3.77 -4.42 -9.30
N ARG A 82 4.79 -4.92 -9.99
CA ARG A 82 5.44 -6.18 -9.65
C ARG A 82 6.29 -6.08 -8.38
N ALA A 83 6.79 -4.88 -8.05
CA ALA A 83 7.65 -4.66 -6.90
C ALA A 83 6.94 -5.03 -5.57
N TYR A 84 5.73 -4.51 -5.35
CA TYR A 84 4.94 -4.85 -4.16
C TYR A 84 4.68 -6.36 -4.03
N ARG A 85 4.30 -7.03 -5.13
CA ARG A 85 4.12 -8.49 -5.13
C ARG A 85 5.40 -9.25 -4.78
N LEU A 86 6.55 -8.86 -5.34
CA LEU A 86 7.82 -9.51 -5.04
C LEU A 86 8.22 -9.34 -3.58
N ASP A 87 7.98 -8.16 -3.00
CA ASP A 87 8.25 -7.89 -1.59
C ASP A 87 7.34 -8.75 -0.69
N LEU A 88 6.03 -8.85 -1.01
CA LEU A 88 5.10 -9.73 -0.30
C LEU A 88 5.47 -11.22 -0.41
N GLU A 89 5.84 -11.68 -1.61
CA GLU A 89 6.32 -13.05 -1.85
C GLU A 89 7.59 -13.34 -1.05
N ARG A 90 8.52 -12.38 -0.99
CA ARG A 90 9.76 -12.53 -0.23
C ARG A 90 9.45 -12.76 1.24
N VAL A 91 8.66 -11.89 1.86
CA VAL A 91 8.31 -11.98 3.29
C VAL A 91 7.57 -13.29 3.58
N SER A 92 6.60 -13.64 2.73
CA SER A 92 5.81 -14.87 2.91
C SER A 92 6.66 -16.14 2.77
N ASN A 93 7.60 -16.18 1.82
CA ASN A 93 8.50 -17.31 1.65
C ASN A 93 9.47 -17.46 2.83
N GLU A 94 10.05 -16.35 3.32
CA GLU A 94 10.93 -16.39 4.50
C GLU A 94 10.17 -16.83 5.77
N ALA A 95 8.92 -16.41 5.90
CA ALA A 95 8.02 -16.87 6.96
C ALA A 95 7.73 -18.37 6.86
N GLY A 96 7.42 -18.88 5.67
CA GLY A 96 7.18 -20.31 5.44
C GLY A 96 8.43 -21.16 5.69
N ILE A 97 9.61 -20.68 5.29
CA ILE A 97 10.90 -21.34 5.59
C ILE A 97 11.12 -21.42 7.10
N TYR A 98 10.90 -20.32 7.81
CA TYR A 98 11.01 -20.30 9.27
C TYR A 98 10.00 -21.26 9.91
N ALA A 99 8.73 -21.23 9.50
CA ALA A 99 7.68 -22.10 10.03
C ALA A 99 8.07 -23.59 9.91
N LYS A 100 8.60 -24.01 8.75
CA LYS A 100 9.05 -25.38 8.51
C LYS A 100 10.26 -25.79 9.33
N SER A 101 11.06 -24.82 9.79
CA SER A 101 12.25 -25.10 10.59
C SER A 101 11.95 -25.39 12.05
N LEU A 102 10.70 -25.18 12.49
CA LEU A 102 10.29 -25.35 13.88
C LEU A 102 9.70 -26.73 14.13
N GLU A 103 10.08 -27.33 15.26
CA GLU A 103 9.41 -28.51 15.82
C GLU A 103 8.29 -28.05 16.76
N LEU A 104 7.04 -28.28 16.38
CA LEU A 104 5.89 -27.97 17.23
C LEU A 104 5.77 -28.99 18.35
N SER A 105 5.30 -28.58 19.52
CA SER A 105 5.21 -29.48 20.68
C SER A 105 4.06 -30.50 20.57
N GLY A 106 3.10 -30.27 19.67
CA GLY A 106 1.93 -31.12 19.47
C GLY A 106 0.81 -30.99 20.51
N ASP A 107 0.93 -30.07 21.48
CA ASP A 107 -0.08 -29.81 22.51
C ASP A 107 -1.19 -28.82 22.07
N GLY A 108 -1.13 -28.34 20.83
CA GLY A 108 -2.06 -27.36 20.27
C GLY A 108 -1.87 -25.93 20.77
N LYS A 109 -0.74 -25.62 21.42
CA LYS A 109 -0.44 -24.29 21.98
C LYS A 109 0.56 -23.48 21.16
N ASP A 110 1.12 -24.02 20.08
CA ASP A 110 1.98 -23.26 19.16
C ASP A 110 1.12 -22.48 18.17
N ILE A 111 1.22 -21.15 18.22
CA ILE A 111 0.38 -20.26 17.44
C ILE A 111 1.17 -19.41 16.45
N TRP A 112 0.51 -19.09 15.34
CA TRP A 112 0.89 -18.03 14.42
C TRP A 112 -0.16 -16.92 14.46
N VAL A 113 0.27 -15.69 14.72
CA VAL A 113 -0.60 -14.53 14.74
C VAL A 113 -0.55 -13.82 13.38
N PHE A 114 -1.70 -13.45 12.85
CA PHE A 114 -1.79 -12.57 11.68
C PHE A 114 -2.59 -11.33 12.05
N ASP A 115 -2.11 -10.15 11.63
CA ASP A 115 -3.02 -9.03 11.39
C ASP A 115 -3.94 -9.34 10.19
N VAL A 116 -5.01 -8.55 10.00
CA VAL A 116 -5.98 -8.73 8.92
C VAL A 116 -5.81 -7.71 7.79
N ASP A 117 -5.75 -6.41 8.11
CA ASP A 117 -5.90 -5.33 7.14
C ASP A 117 -4.56 -5.03 6.46
N ASP A 118 -4.50 -5.09 5.13
CA ASP A 118 -3.29 -5.13 4.30
C ASP A 118 -2.23 -6.17 4.73
N THR A 119 -2.63 -7.14 5.56
CA THR A 119 -1.86 -8.34 5.88
C THR A 119 -2.46 -9.58 5.23
N LEU A 120 -3.76 -9.82 5.43
CA LEU A 120 -4.50 -10.92 4.79
C LEU A 120 -5.47 -10.41 3.72
N LEU A 121 -6.16 -9.31 4.01
CA LEU A 121 -7.14 -8.67 3.14
C LEU A 121 -6.59 -7.34 2.66
N SER A 122 -6.57 -7.10 1.34
CA SER A 122 -6.03 -5.86 0.80
C SER A 122 -7.08 -4.75 0.75
N HIS A 123 -6.70 -3.57 1.23
CA HIS A 123 -7.48 -2.33 1.12
C HIS A 123 -7.00 -1.47 -0.04
N LEU A 124 -6.11 -1.98 -0.90
CA LEU A 124 -5.67 -1.31 -2.12
C LEU A 124 -6.85 -0.80 -2.99
N PRO A 125 -7.98 -1.51 -3.14
CA PRO A 125 -9.12 -0.96 -3.88
C PRO A 125 -9.74 0.27 -3.21
N TYR A 126 -9.76 0.35 -1.88
CA TYR A 126 -10.17 1.58 -1.16
C TYR A 126 -9.17 2.70 -1.43
N TYR A 127 -7.88 2.44 -1.22
CA TYR A 127 -6.83 3.45 -1.38
C TYR A 127 -6.63 3.92 -2.83
N ALA A 128 -7.02 3.12 -3.82
CA ALA A 128 -7.02 3.53 -5.22
C ALA A 128 -7.98 4.71 -5.49
N ASP A 129 -9.09 4.78 -4.74
CA ASP A 129 -10.04 5.89 -4.81
C ASP A 129 -9.66 7.07 -3.89
N HIS A 130 -8.64 6.90 -3.03
CA HIS A 130 -8.20 7.87 -2.01
C HIS A 130 -6.71 8.25 -2.15
N GLY A 131 -6.21 8.29 -3.39
CA GLY A 131 -4.88 8.79 -3.71
C GLY A 131 -3.71 7.98 -3.12
N TYR A 132 -3.90 6.69 -2.85
CA TYR A 132 -2.86 5.76 -2.38
C TYR A 132 -2.12 6.22 -1.11
N GLY A 133 -2.78 6.97 -0.23
CA GLY A 133 -2.20 7.50 1.00
C GLY A 133 -1.89 9.01 0.98
N LEU A 134 -2.25 9.71 -0.10
CA LEU A 134 -2.20 11.18 -0.16
C LEU A 134 -3.27 11.86 0.69
N GLU A 135 -4.42 11.20 0.84
CA GLU A 135 -5.55 11.78 1.55
C GLU A 135 -5.47 11.51 3.05
N ILE A 136 -6.00 12.45 3.84
CA ILE A 136 -6.14 12.25 5.29
C ILE A 136 -7.20 11.16 5.50
N PHE A 137 -6.84 10.14 6.28
CA PHE A 137 -7.73 9.03 6.57
C PHE A 137 -9.06 9.47 7.21
N ASP A 138 -10.17 9.04 6.60
CA ASP A 138 -11.52 9.16 7.16
C ASP A 138 -11.96 7.78 7.73
N PRO A 139 -12.00 7.63 9.07
CA PRO A 139 -12.41 6.36 9.69
C PRO A 139 -13.85 5.96 9.39
N ALA A 140 -14.76 6.92 9.24
CA ALA A 140 -16.18 6.63 9.01
C ALA A 140 -16.41 6.11 7.59
N GLU A 141 -15.69 6.68 6.62
CA GLU A 141 -15.71 6.19 5.24
C GLU A 141 -15.05 4.82 5.10
N PHE A 142 -13.88 4.63 5.69
CA PHE A 142 -13.20 3.34 5.69
C PHE A 142 -14.07 2.24 6.32
N ASN A 143 -14.73 2.54 7.45
CA ASN A 143 -15.64 1.58 8.08
C ASN A 143 -16.79 1.18 7.16
N ARG A 144 -17.41 2.14 6.45
CA ARG A 144 -18.43 1.84 5.43
C ARG A 144 -17.90 0.99 4.28
N TRP A 145 -16.62 1.12 3.93
CA TRP A 145 -16.00 0.28 2.92
C TRP A 145 -15.76 -1.14 3.44
N VAL A 146 -15.25 -1.28 4.67
CA VAL A 146 -15.05 -2.58 5.35
C VAL A 146 -16.36 -3.35 5.45
N ASP A 147 -17.46 -2.66 5.77
CA ASP A 147 -18.79 -3.26 5.88
C ASP A 147 -19.33 -3.83 4.55
N LYS A 148 -18.67 -3.57 3.42
CA LYS A 148 -19.01 -4.21 2.13
C LYS A 148 -18.49 -5.65 2.05
N ALA A 149 -17.50 -6.03 2.87
CA ALA A 149 -16.86 -7.35 2.85
C ALA A 149 -16.30 -7.79 1.48
N LEU A 150 -15.73 -6.84 0.73
CA LEU A 150 -15.21 -7.06 -0.64
C LEU A 150 -13.69 -7.00 -0.75
N ALA A 151 -12.95 -6.94 0.36
CA ALA A 151 -11.49 -6.85 0.31
C ALA A 151 -10.90 -8.15 -0.28
N PRO A 152 -10.09 -8.09 -1.35
CA PRO A 152 -9.48 -9.28 -1.92
C PRO A 152 -8.37 -9.85 -1.00
N ALA A 153 -8.07 -11.14 -1.17
CA ALA A 153 -6.94 -11.76 -0.48
C ALA A 153 -5.60 -11.18 -0.97
N ILE A 154 -4.65 -11.06 -0.06
CA ILE A 154 -3.23 -10.94 -0.41
C ILE A 154 -2.71 -12.35 -0.66
N GLU A 155 -2.54 -12.71 -1.93
CA GLU A 155 -2.24 -14.08 -2.35
C GLU A 155 -1.00 -14.71 -1.68
N PRO A 156 0.16 -14.03 -1.56
CA PRO A 156 1.30 -14.57 -0.81
C PRO A 156 0.96 -14.88 0.66
N SER A 157 0.17 -14.04 1.31
CA SER A 157 -0.29 -14.23 2.69
C SER A 157 -1.28 -15.39 2.80
N LEU A 158 -2.20 -15.57 1.84
CA LEU A 158 -3.10 -16.72 1.79
C LEU A 158 -2.34 -18.04 1.66
N LYS A 159 -1.28 -18.05 0.85
CA LYS A 159 -0.39 -19.21 0.72
C LYS A 159 0.32 -19.51 2.05
N LEU A 160 0.90 -18.50 2.70
CA LEU A 160 1.55 -18.66 4.01
C LEU A 160 0.56 -19.15 5.07
N TYR A 161 -0.63 -18.55 5.14
CA TYR A 161 -1.70 -18.93 6.07
C TYR A 161 -2.06 -20.41 5.95
N LYS A 162 -2.28 -20.89 4.73
CA LYS A 162 -2.55 -22.32 4.46
C LYS A 162 -1.35 -23.21 4.83
N GLU A 163 -0.14 -22.75 4.56
CA GLU A 163 1.09 -23.49 4.87
C GLU A 163 1.31 -23.65 6.37
N VAL A 164 1.19 -22.58 7.17
CA VAL A 164 1.36 -22.68 8.63
C VAL A 164 0.26 -23.53 9.27
N MET A 165 -0.99 -23.44 8.79
CA MET A 165 -2.05 -24.35 9.25
C MET A 165 -1.72 -25.81 8.90
N GLY A 166 -1.22 -26.07 7.68
CA GLY A 166 -0.82 -27.41 7.25
C GLY A 166 0.35 -28.00 8.05
N LEU A 167 1.19 -27.14 8.62
CA LEU A 167 2.27 -27.53 9.54
C LEU A 167 1.78 -27.78 10.98
N GLY A 168 0.51 -27.50 11.30
CA GLY A 168 -0.09 -27.76 12.60
C GLY A 168 -0.12 -26.57 13.56
N PHE A 169 0.26 -25.37 13.10
CA PHE A 169 0.09 -24.15 13.90
C PHE A 169 -1.40 -23.85 14.10
N LYS A 170 -1.76 -23.36 15.29
CA LYS A 170 -3.04 -22.69 15.49
C LYS A 170 -2.94 -21.24 15.02
N VAL A 171 -3.88 -20.80 14.19
CA VAL A 171 -3.85 -19.44 13.67
C VAL A 171 -4.77 -18.52 14.47
N PHE A 172 -4.22 -17.42 14.96
CA PHE A 172 -4.95 -16.37 15.65
C PHE A 172 -4.94 -15.11 14.79
N LEU A 173 -6.11 -14.53 14.56
CA LEU A 173 -6.27 -13.27 13.85
C LEU A 173 -6.44 -12.14 14.86
N LEU A 174 -5.59 -11.10 14.79
CA LEU A 174 -5.58 -9.98 15.71
C LEU A 174 -5.61 -8.66 14.94
N THR A 175 -6.79 -8.07 14.82
CA THR A 175 -7.05 -6.90 13.97
C THR A 175 -7.42 -5.65 14.78
N GLY A 176 -7.13 -4.48 14.20
CA GLY A 176 -7.57 -3.18 14.71
C GLY A 176 -9.04 -2.87 14.46
N ARG A 177 -9.78 -3.68 13.68
CA ARG A 177 -11.23 -3.52 13.46
C ARG A 177 -12.00 -3.60 14.77
N SER A 178 -13.20 -3.02 14.80
CA SER A 178 -14.09 -3.07 15.96
C SER A 178 -14.86 -4.39 16.02
N GLU A 179 -15.18 -4.89 17.22
CA GLU A 179 -16.08 -6.04 17.43
C GLU A 179 -17.44 -5.87 16.73
N SER A 180 -17.91 -4.64 16.54
CA SER A 180 -19.13 -4.36 15.76
C SER A 180 -19.06 -4.83 14.30
N GLN A 181 -17.86 -5.00 13.75
CA GLN A 181 -17.61 -5.43 12.37
C GLN A 181 -17.24 -6.91 12.27
N ARG A 182 -17.38 -7.69 13.35
CA ARG A 182 -17.01 -9.11 13.40
C ARG A 182 -17.62 -9.90 12.24
N SER A 183 -18.95 -9.85 12.08
CA SER A 183 -19.65 -10.64 11.07
C SER A 183 -19.18 -10.33 9.65
N MET A 184 -19.02 -9.04 9.31
CA MET A 184 -18.53 -8.63 7.98
C MET A 184 -17.07 -9.00 7.76
N THR A 185 -16.25 -8.97 8.81
CA THR A 185 -14.84 -9.39 8.74
C THR A 185 -14.74 -10.89 8.50
N GLU A 186 -15.51 -11.70 9.22
CA GLU A 186 -15.54 -13.16 9.04
C GLU A 186 -16.04 -13.55 7.65
N GLU A 187 -17.11 -12.91 7.18
CA GLU A 187 -17.62 -13.10 5.82
C GLU A 187 -16.56 -12.79 4.77
N ASN A 188 -15.88 -11.64 4.89
CA ASN A 188 -14.85 -11.26 3.95
C ASN A 188 -13.67 -12.25 3.95
N LEU A 189 -13.20 -12.66 5.13
CA LEU A 189 -12.12 -13.64 5.27
C LEU A 189 -12.46 -14.97 4.60
N ILE A 190 -13.68 -15.49 4.84
CA ILE A 190 -14.18 -16.73 4.23
C ILE A 190 -14.25 -16.60 2.71
N ASN A 191 -14.81 -15.50 2.20
CA ASN A 191 -14.91 -15.24 0.76
C ASN A 191 -13.54 -15.10 0.10
N ALA A 192 -12.56 -14.55 0.81
CA ALA A 192 -11.17 -14.43 0.39
C ALA A 192 -10.38 -15.76 0.54
N GLY A 193 -10.98 -16.81 1.08
CA GLY A 193 -10.40 -18.15 1.17
C GLY A 193 -9.62 -18.44 2.47
N PHE A 194 -9.70 -17.56 3.47
CA PHE A 194 -9.20 -17.79 4.82
C PHE A 194 -10.29 -18.49 5.64
N GLN A 195 -9.97 -19.62 6.25
CA GLN A 195 -10.91 -20.43 7.04
C GLN A 195 -10.17 -21.10 8.19
N ASN A 196 -10.91 -21.66 9.15
CA ASN A 196 -10.39 -22.50 10.24
C ASN A 196 -9.37 -21.81 11.17
N TRP A 197 -9.41 -20.48 11.29
CA TRP A 197 -8.67 -19.80 12.36
C TRP A 197 -9.21 -20.25 13.73
N GLU A 198 -8.34 -20.30 14.74
CA GLU A 198 -8.70 -20.69 16.09
C GLU A 198 -9.38 -19.54 16.85
N LYS A 199 -8.89 -18.31 16.65
CA LYS A 199 -9.48 -17.10 17.26
C LYS A 199 -9.44 -15.93 16.28
N LEU A 200 -10.49 -15.12 16.29
CA LEU A 200 -10.53 -13.79 15.71
C LEU A 200 -10.77 -12.78 16.82
N ILE A 201 -9.80 -11.90 17.04
CA ILE A 201 -9.76 -10.91 18.12
C ILE A 201 -9.85 -9.52 17.49
N LEU A 202 -10.92 -8.79 17.83
CA LEU A 202 -11.15 -7.41 17.40
C LEU A 202 -11.10 -6.49 18.63
N ARG A 203 -11.18 -5.18 18.39
CA ARG A 203 -11.24 -4.18 19.46
C ARG A 203 -12.62 -4.16 20.12
N GLY A 204 -12.63 -4.36 21.44
CA GLY A 204 -13.77 -4.04 22.29
C GLY A 204 -13.95 -2.53 22.46
N SER A 205 -15.07 -2.11 23.04
CA SER A 205 -15.38 -0.69 23.25
C SER A 205 -14.36 0.01 24.17
N GLU A 206 -13.80 -0.74 25.12
CA GLU A 206 -12.73 -0.31 26.03
C GLU A 206 -11.36 -0.14 25.34
N ASP A 207 -11.18 -0.75 24.17
CA ASP A 207 -9.93 -0.72 23.43
C ASP A 207 -9.87 0.41 22.41
N HIS A 208 -10.99 1.09 22.11
CA HIS A 208 -11.06 2.11 21.04
C HIS A 208 -10.10 3.29 21.24
N ALA A 209 -9.80 3.65 22.49
CA ALA A 209 -8.86 4.74 22.80
C ALA A 209 -7.39 4.29 22.86
N LYS A 210 -7.11 2.98 22.77
CA LYS A 210 -5.75 2.46 22.88
C LYS A 210 -5.02 2.55 21.54
N LEU A 211 -3.74 2.94 21.60
CA LEU A 211 -2.80 2.74 20.49
C LEU A 211 -2.82 1.27 20.05
N ALA A 212 -2.64 1.01 18.76
CA ALA A 212 -2.59 -0.34 18.18
C ALA A 212 -1.50 -1.17 18.82
N THR A 213 -0.31 -0.61 19.04
CA THR A 213 0.78 -1.32 19.71
C THR A 213 0.38 -1.77 21.11
N VAL A 214 -0.35 -0.93 21.87
CA VAL A 214 -0.79 -1.24 23.24
C VAL A 214 -1.87 -2.31 23.23
N PHE A 215 -2.93 -2.11 22.43
CA PHE A 215 -4.01 -3.08 22.30
C PHE A 215 -3.48 -4.46 21.87
N LYS A 216 -2.64 -4.52 20.83
CA LYS A 216 -2.11 -5.80 20.34
C LYS A 216 -1.14 -6.45 21.33
N SER A 217 -0.37 -5.65 22.07
CA SER A 217 0.46 -6.15 23.18
C SER A 217 -0.37 -6.77 24.30
N ASP A 218 -1.46 -6.11 24.71
CA ASP A 218 -2.38 -6.62 25.73
C ASP A 218 -2.97 -7.98 25.30
N LYS A 219 -3.45 -8.08 24.05
CA LYS A 219 -4.02 -9.33 23.53
C LYS A 219 -3.00 -10.44 23.39
N ARG A 220 -1.76 -10.15 22.99
CA ARG A 220 -0.68 -11.15 23.03
C ARG A 220 -0.34 -11.58 24.46
N SER A 221 -0.39 -10.67 25.44
CA SER A 221 -0.24 -11.01 26.86
C SER A 221 -1.30 -12.00 27.33
N GLU A 222 -2.57 -11.77 26.95
CA GLU A 222 -3.68 -12.68 27.25
C GLU A 222 -3.42 -14.08 26.65
N MET A 223 -3.01 -14.16 25.37
CA MET A 223 -2.66 -15.44 24.73
C MET A 223 -1.56 -16.20 25.49
N VAL A 224 -0.48 -15.51 25.88
CA VAL A 224 0.62 -16.14 26.62
C VAL A 224 0.17 -16.61 28.00
N LYS A 225 -0.67 -15.83 28.70
CA LYS A 225 -1.26 -16.23 30.00
C LYS A 225 -2.18 -17.45 29.88
N GLU A 226 -2.84 -17.62 28.74
CA GLU A 226 -3.61 -18.83 28.41
C GLU A 226 -2.72 -20.04 28.02
N GLY A 227 -1.41 -19.89 28.06
CA GLY A 227 -0.42 -20.93 27.81
C GLY A 227 -0.03 -21.11 26.34
N TYR A 228 -0.44 -20.20 25.44
CA TYR A 228 -0.02 -20.23 24.04
C TYR A 228 1.43 -19.74 23.88
N ARG A 229 2.13 -20.31 22.90
CA ARG A 229 3.47 -19.91 22.46
C ARG A 229 3.35 -19.25 21.10
N ILE A 230 3.64 -17.95 21.05
CA ILE A 230 3.56 -17.17 19.82
C ILE A 230 4.86 -17.35 19.04
N LEU A 231 4.86 -18.29 18.09
CA LEU A 231 6.09 -18.63 17.35
C LEU A 231 6.30 -17.71 16.15
N GLY A 232 5.23 -17.32 15.47
CA GLY A 232 5.26 -16.38 14.35
C GLY A 232 4.21 -15.28 14.49
N ASN A 233 4.53 -14.09 13.98
CA ASN A 233 3.59 -12.98 13.85
C ASN A 233 3.80 -12.26 12.51
N SER A 234 2.75 -12.09 11.74
CA SER A 234 2.76 -11.42 10.43
C SER A 234 1.85 -10.20 10.45
N GLY A 235 2.35 -9.06 10.02
CA GLY A 235 1.62 -7.80 10.01
C GLY A 235 2.25 -6.77 9.07
N ASP A 236 1.45 -5.85 8.55
CA ASP A 236 1.88 -4.78 7.65
C ASP A 236 2.33 -3.53 8.41
N GLN A 237 2.08 -3.43 9.71
CA GLN A 237 2.51 -2.32 10.55
C GLN A 237 3.48 -2.78 11.64
N TRP A 238 4.41 -1.89 12.03
CA TRP A 238 5.27 -2.17 13.17
C TRP A 238 4.49 -2.26 14.49
N SER A 239 3.33 -1.61 14.59
CA SER A 239 2.41 -1.74 15.72
C SER A 239 1.86 -3.16 15.91
N ASP A 240 1.87 -3.98 14.87
CA ASP A 240 1.42 -5.38 14.94
C ASP A 240 2.46 -6.28 15.57
N LEU A 241 3.72 -5.91 15.40
CA LEU A 241 4.87 -6.76 15.59
C LEU A 241 5.67 -6.39 16.84
N LEU A 242 5.66 -5.11 17.23
CA LEU A 242 6.40 -4.57 18.37
C LEU A 242 5.53 -4.47 19.64
N GLY A 243 6.15 -4.05 20.72
CA GLY A 243 5.55 -3.92 22.04
C GLY A 243 5.95 -5.07 22.97
N SER A 244 5.06 -5.47 23.88
CA SER A 244 5.31 -6.58 24.80
C SER A 244 4.73 -7.89 24.25
N PHE A 245 5.23 -9.02 24.78
CA PHE A 245 4.81 -10.38 24.37
C PHE A 245 4.90 -10.58 22.85
N MET A 246 6.02 -10.14 22.27
CA MET A 246 6.32 -10.38 20.86
C MET A 246 6.46 -11.88 20.58
N SER A 247 6.16 -12.27 19.35
CA SER A 247 6.44 -13.61 18.85
C SER A 247 7.93 -13.91 18.82
N ASN A 248 8.30 -15.18 18.76
CA ASN A 248 9.69 -15.59 18.55
C ASN A 248 10.28 -15.00 17.26
N ARG A 249 9.48 -14.87 16.19
CA ARG A 249 9.87 -14.13 14.98
C ARG A 249 8.69 -13.38 14.36
N SER A 250 8.95 -12.11 14.05
CA SER A 250 7.99 -11.21 13.39
C SER A 250 8.33 -11.04 11.91
N PHE A 251 7.30 -10.88 11.08
CA PHE A 251 7.41 -10.72 9.63
C PHE A 251 6.62 -9.49 9.19
N LYS A 252 7.33 -8.42 8.80
CA LYS A 252 6.78 -7.14 8.35
C LYS A 252 6.46 -7.20 6.87
N LEU A 253 5.18 -7.05 6.51
CA LEU A 253 4.75 -6.87 5.14
C LEU A 253 4.88 -5.38 4.74
N PRO A 254 5.20 -5.06 3.48
CA PRO A 254 5.28 -3.68 3.05
C PRO A 254 3.89 -3.02 3.05
N ASN A 255 3.82 -1.79 3.54
CA ASN A 255 2.64 -0.93 3.38
C ASN A 255 3.04 0.55 3.42
N PRO A 256 3.23 1.19 2.25
CA PRO A 256 3.54 2.60 2.16
C PRO A 256 2.30 3.51 2.15
N MET A 257 1.07 2.96 2.18
CA MET A 257 -0.15 3.77 2.01
C MET A 257 -0.57 4.48 3.30
N TYR A 258 -0.27 3.91 4.47
CA TYR A 258 -0.59 4.52 5.76
C TYR A 258 0.33 4.04 6.90
N PHE A 259 0.20 4.71 8.05
CA PHE A 259 0.94 4.39 9.27
C PHE A 259 0.02 4.30 10.48
N ILE A 260 0.22 3.27 11.31
CA ILE A 260 -0.54 3.06 12.55
C ILE A 260 0.42 2.95 13.74
N VAL A 261 0.02 3.56 14.86
CA VAL A 261 0.72 3.56 16.17
C VAL A 261 0.00 2.72 17.21
#